data_AF-A0A9P5L3Z1-F1
#
_entry.id   AF-A0A9P5L3Z1-F1
#
_cell.length_a   1.000
_cell.length_b   1.000
_cell.length_c   1.000
_cell.angle_alpha   90.00
_cell.angle_beta   90.00
_cell.angle_gamma   90.00
#
_symmetry.space_group_name_H-M   'P 1'
#
loop_
_entity.id
_entity.type
_entity.pdbx_description
1 polymer ?
#
loop_
_entity_poly.entity_id
_entity_poly.type
_entity_poly.pdbx_seq_one_letter_code
_entity_poly.pdbx_strand_id
1 'polypeptide(L)'
;MIQFLDKSCISYAALWGMKEDAHLVNDQYSWLTTIFYLGYMAGEFPINMLFQKFDIAKTCGIFIILWGATLLCMTAGHNFAGLATARLFLAWKFPFIIFGSITVAWGIIFILVTPSNPTKARWLSEREKEVAVLRVVENETGIDNKTFKMEQVKEALLDPRFWLINLQCLANTIPNVRLPFHLSQLGQANSSQGAVSAFAPLIVNGFGFTKFQSTLLGMPSGASQVLALWISGYLATRFKGIRHFLMIGGLLVALLGGVLIFALPESNRVGRLIGYYLLVGFSVTFVLSLTLVQSNVAGRTKKTMFASSFFVSYCVGNLIGPQLFFSREAPRYQSGFASMIVCFVVQIAIVTVMYTVNARENKRRDLLNPNSPEEQHDTGVSLGLSDMTDVQNLHFRYVL
;
A
#
# COMPACT_ATOMS: atom_id res chain seq x y z
N MET A 1 -2.77 8.24 -6.21
CA MET A 1 -1.58 9.12 -6.25
C MET A 1 -1.78 10.39 -5.40
N ILE A 2 -2.79 11.22 -5.66
CA ILE A 2 -3.01 12.47 -4.89
C ILE A 2 -3.21 12.22 -3.37
N GLN A 3 -4.00 11.21 -2.99
CA GLN A 3 -4.18 10.82 -1.59
C GLN A 3 -2.89 10.33 -0.89
N PHE A 4 -1.90 9.86 -1.65
CA PHE A 4 -0.60 9.46 -1.09
C PHE A 4 0.28 10.67 -0.77
N LEU A 5 0.13 11.77 -1.53
CA LEU A 5 0.87 13.01 -1.29
C LEU A 5 0.50 13.65 0.05
N ASP A 6 -0.75 13.52 0.49
CA ASP A 6 -1.19 14.00 1.80
C ASP A 6 -0.37 13.41 2.96
N LYS A 7 -0.16 12.08 2.95
CA LYS A 7 0.69 11.41 3.97
C LYS A 7 2.10 12.02 4.03
N SER A 8 2.64 12.39 2.88
CA SER A 8 3.93 13.09 2.80
C SER A 8 3.84 14.54 3.27
N CYS A 9 2.71 15.23 3.07
CA CYS A 9 2.50 16.61 3.50
C CYS A 9 2.57 16.75 5.03
N ILE A 10 1.99 15.82 5.79
CA ILE A 10 2.09 15.81 7.26
C ILE A 10 3.55 15.68 7.72
N SER A 11 4.37 14.93 6.97
CA SER A 11 5.79 14.71 7.27
C SER A 11 6.63 15.98 7.01
N TYR A 12 6.39 16.63 5.87
CA TYR A 12 6.99 17.92 5.58
C TYR A 12 6.49 19.00 6.55
N ALA A 13 5.20 19.05 6.88
CA ALA A 13 4.67 20.02 7.83
C ALA A 13 5.30 19.90 9.23
N ALA A 14 5.51 18.68 9.72
CA ALA A 14 6.19 18.46 10.99
C ALA A 14 7.67 18.88 10.99
N LEU A 15 8.38 18.70 9.87
CA LEU A 15 9.75 19.18 9.70
C LEU A 15 9.84 20.72 9.69
N TRP A 16 8.75 21.40 9.29
CA TRP A 16 8.67 22.84 9.11
C TRP A 16 7.89 23.55 10.24
N GLY A 17 7.85 22.98 11.44
CA GLY A 17 7.39 23.69 12.64
C GLY A 17 5.92 23.51 13.03
N MET A 18 5.15 22.64 12.35
CA MET A 18 3.71 22.43 12.65
C MET A 18 3.42 22.12 14.13
N LYS A 19 4.34 21.46 14.86
CA LYS A 19 4.16 21.16 16.29
C LYS A 19 4.19 22.39 17.18
N GLU A 20 5.09 23.32 16.87
CA GLU A 20 5.26 24.58 17.60
C GLU A 20 4.07 25.50 17.29
N ASP A 21 3.67 25.58 16.01
CA ASP A 21 2.54 26.41 15.54
C ASP A 21 1.16 25.92 16.01
N ALA A 22 0.96 24.60 16.12
CA ALA A 22 -0.30 24.01 16.55
C ALA A 22 -0.36 23.71 18.05
N HIS A 23 0.65 24.13 18.82
CA HIS A 23 0.78 23.87 20.26
C HIS A 23 0.54 22.40 20.65
N LEU A 24 1.04 21.46 19.85
CA LEU A 24 0.85 20.03 20.11
C LEU A 24 1.73 19.59 21.29
N VAL A 25 1.10 19.16 22.38
CA VAL A 25 1.78 18.75 23.62
C VAL A 25 1.96 17.23 23.63
N ASN A 26 3.12 16.74 24.09
CA ASN A 26 3.40 15.32 24.34
C ASN A 26 3.14 14.39 23.13
N ASP A 27 2.32 13.36 23.32
CA ASP A 27 2.00 12.29 22.37
C ASP A 27 0.92 12.65 21.35
N GLN A 28 0.37 13.87 21.39
CA GLN A 28 -0.77 14.25 20.54
C GLN A 28 -0.48 14.10 19.04
N TYR A 29 0.75 14.40 18.59
CA TYR A 29 1.16 14.19 17.20
C TYR A 29 1.28 12.69 16.85
N SER A 30 1.67 11.85 17.81
CA SER A 30 1.70 10.40 17.62
C SER A 30 0.30 9.81 17.59
N TRP A 31 -0.63 10.35 18.37
CA TRP A 31 -2.01 9.91 18.40
C TRP A 31 -2.77 10.30 17.13
N LEU A 32 -2.54 11.49 16.57
CA LEU A 32 -3.12 11.90 15.27
C LEU A 32 -2.86 10.85 14.18
N THR A 33 -1.63 10.40 14.16
CA THR A 33 -1.08 9.33 13.34
C THR A 33 -1.77 7.99 13.60
N THR A 34 -1.77 7.52 14.85
CA THR A 34 -2.41 6.24 15.22
C THR A 34 -3.90 6.23 14.90
N ILE A 35 -4.61 7.35 15.13
CA ILE A 35 -6.04 7.50 14.86
C ILE A 35 -6.35 7.29 13.37
N PHE A 36 -5.48 7.74 12.45
CA PHE A 36 -5.65 7.45 11.03
C PHE A 36 -5.66 5.94 10.75
N TYR A 37 -4.70 5.18 11.27
CA TYR A 37 -4.62 3.74 11.05
C TYR A 37 -5.77 2.98 11.72
N LEU A 38 -6.21 3.41 12.91
CA LEU A 38 -7.36 2.82 13.60
C LEU A 38 -8.67 3.10 12.86
N GLY A 39 -8.88 4.33 12.39
CA GLY A 39 -10.05 4.71 11.60
C GLY A 39 -10.10 4.00 10.25
N TYR A 40 -8.95 3.89 9.58
CA TYR A 40 -8.82 3.14 8.33
C TYR A 40 -9.14 1.65 8.53
N MET A 41 -8.60 1.03 9.60
CA MET A 41 -8.87 -0.36 9.95
C MET A 41 -10.34 -0.63 10.25
N ALA A 42 -10.99 0.25 11.03
CA ALA A 42 -12.41 0.14 11.34
C ALA A 42 -13.30 0.38 10.10
N GLY A 43 -12.88 1.27 9.21
CA GLY A 43 -13.62 1.64 8.00
C GLY A 43 -13.49 0.63 6.86
N GLU A 44 -12.41 -0.13 6.76
CA GLU A 44 -12.12 -1.01 5.61
C GLU A 44 -13.26 -1.99 5.30
N PHE A 45 -13.72 -2.78 6.29
CA PHE A 45 -14.79 -3.75 6.04
C PHE A 45 -16.15 -3.11 5.70
N PRO A 46 -16.68 -2.14 6.48
CA PRO A 46 -17.93 -1.46 6.13
C PRO A 46 -17.91 -0.77 4.77
N ILE A 47 -16.81 -0.10 4.42
CA ILE A 47 -16.65 0.62 3.15
C ILE A 47 -16.65 -0.37 1.99
N ASN A 48 -15.95 -1.50 2.12
CA ASN A 48 -15.97 -2.53 1.08
C ASN A 48 -17.33 -3.19 0.90
N MET A 49 -18.10 -3.38 1.98
CA MET A 49 -19.49 -3.82 1.89
C MET A 49 -20.38 -2.77 1.20
N LEU A 50 -20.10 -1.48 1.41
CA LEU A 50 -20.80 -0.39 0.73
C LEU A 50 -20.52 -0.41 -0.78
N PHE A 51 -19.28 -0.67 -1.20
CA PHE A 51 -18.91 -0.83 -2.61
C PHE A 51 -19.57 -2.03 -3.30
N GLN A 52 -20.00 -3.04 -2.55
CA GLN A 52 -20.77 -4.16 -3.12
C GLN A 52 -22.25 -3.80 -3.32
N LYS A 53 -22.82 -2.90 -2.51
CA LYS A 53 -24.25 -2.53 -2.57
C LYS A 53 -24.53 -1.35 -3.51
N PHE A 54 -23.64 -0.37 -3.56
CA PHE A 54 -23.84 0.89 -4.28
C PHE A 54 -22.99 0.98 -5.56
N ASP A 55 -23.38 1.88 -6.46
CA ASP A 55 -22.61 2.19 -7.68
C ASP A 55 -21.15 2.55 -7.32
N ILE A 56 -20.20 1.71 -7.73
CA ILE A 56 -18.76 1.86 -7.39
C ILE A 56 -18.26 3.27 -7.72
N ALA A 57 -18.58 3.79 -8.91
CA ALA A 57 -18.12 5.10 -9.37
C ALA A 57 -18.60 6.26 -8.47
N LYS A 58 -19.88 6.26 -8.06
CA LYS A 58 -20.43 7.32 -7.20
C LYS A 58 -19.88 7.24 -5.79
N THR A 59 -19.84 6.03 -5.23
CA THR A 59 -19.31 5.79 -3.89
C THR A 59 -17.84 6.21 -3.80
N CYS A 60 -17.00 5.83 -4.78
CA CYS A 60 -15.60 6.26 -4.85
C CYS A 60 -15.47 7.78 -4.92
N GLY A 61 -16.26 8.44 -5.77
CA GLY A 61 -16.24 9.89 -5.90
C GLY A 61 -16.62 10.63 -4.61
N ILE A 62 -17.66 10.16 -3.91
CA ILE A 62 -18.07 10.71 -2.61
C ILE A 62 -16.93 10.57 -1.58
N PHE A 63 -16.27 9.41 -1.50
CA PHE A 63 -15.14 9.22 -0.61
C PHE A 63 -13.95 10.13 -0.95
N ILE A 64 -13.67 10.37 -2.23
CA ILE A 64 -12.63 11.32 -2.66
C ILE A 64 -12.95 12.74 -2.19
N ILE A 65 -14.21 13.17 -2.32
CA ILE A 65 -14.66 14.50 -1.87
C ILE A 65 -14.57 14.61 -0.35
N LEU A 66 -15.07 13.60 0.38
CA LEU A 66 -15.01 13.57 1.85
C LEU A 66 -13.56 13.64 2.35
N TRP A 67 -12.66 12.88 1.71
CA TRP A 67 -11.23 12.93 2.01
C TRP A 67 -10.66 14.33 1.79
N GLY A 68 -10.91 14.93 0.63
CA GLY A 68 -10.46 16.30 0.33
C GLY A 68 -11.03 17.34 1.29
N ALA A 69 -12.29 17.19 1.71
CA ALA A 69 -12.93 18.06 2.70
C ALA A 69 -12.26 17.94 4.08
N THR A 70 -11.92 16.72 4.52
CA THR A 70 -11.17 16.52 5.77
C THR A 70 -9.81 17.23 5.74
N LEU A 71 -9.09 17.20 4.60
CA LEU A 71 -7.83 17.94 4.44
C LEU A 71 -8.01 19.45 4.55
N LEU A 72 -9.09 19.99 3.98
CA LEU A 72 -9.41 21.41 4.10
C LEU A 72 -9.78 21.77 5.56
N CYS A 73 -10.54 20.91 6.24
CA CYS A 73 -10.89 21.09 7.66
C CYS A 73 -9.65 21.08 8.57
N MET A 74 -8.62 20.29 8.26
CA MET A 74 -7.35 20.30 9.02
C MET A 74 -6.66 21.67 9.02
N THR A 75 -6.89 22.50 8.00
CA THR A 75 -6.31 23.85 7.91
C THR A 75 -7.08 24.90 8.73
N ALA A 76 -8.33 24.60 9.09
CA ALA A 76 -9.28 25.52 9.74
C ALA A 76 -9.22 25.52 11.28
N GLY A 77 -8.31 24.78 11.91
CA GLY A 77 -8.08 24.84 13.36
C GLY A 77 -7.59 26.24 13.79
N HIS A 78 -8.32 26.91 14.68
CA HIS A 78 -8.26 28.35 14.92
C HIS A 78 -7.20 28.83 15.92
N ASN A 79 -6.54 29.95 15.58
CA ASN A 79 -6.46 31.11 16.47
C ASN A 79 -6.42 32.42 15.63
N PHE A 80 -7.14 33.48 16.04
CA PHE A 80 -7.23 34.76 15.31
C PHE A 80 -5.90 35.53 15.27
N ALA A 81 -5.07 35.39 16.32
CA ALA A 81 -3.67 35.83 16.30
C ALA A 81 -2.84 35.13 15.21
N GLY A 82 -3.19 33.87 14.87
CA GLY A 82 -2.61 33.08 13.79
C GLY A 82 -3.03 33.52 12.39
N LEU A 83 -4.19 34.18 12.22
CA LEU A 83 -4.64 34.74 10.93
C LEU A 83 -3.85 36.00 10.53
N ALA A 84 -3.38 36.78 11.50
CA ALA A 84 -2.54 37.96 11.28
C ALA A 84 -1.07 37.61 10.98
N THR A 85 -0.53 36.57 11.63
CA THR A 85 0.80 35.99 11.30
C THR A 85 0.76 35.05 10.08
N ALA A 86 -0.40 34.50 9.71
CA ALA A 86 -0.59 33.63 8.55
C ALA A 86 -0.32 34.29 7.20
N ARG A 87 -0.30 35.63 7.13
CA ARG A 87 0.03 36.34 5.88
C ARG A 87 1.53 36.32 5.55
N LEU A 88 2.40 35.92 6.49
CA LEU A 88 3.86 35.98 6.32
C LEU A 88 4.62 34.65 6.54
N PHE A 89 4.08 33.64 7.25
CA PHE A 89 4.88 32.45 7.67
C PHE A 89 4.26 31.05 7.40
N LEU A 90 3.17 30.92 6.65
CA LEU A 90 2.35 29.70 6.61
C LEU A 90 2.81 28.60 5.61
N ALA A 91 4.12 28.31 5.51
CA ALA A 91 4.67 27.36 4.52
C ALA A 91 4.06 25.94 4.61
N TRP A 92 3.72 25.45 5.81
CA TRP A 92 3.23 24.09 6.00
C TRP A 92 1.73 23.88 5.71
N LYS A 93 0.91 24.94 5.67
CA LYS A 93 -0.53 24.84 5.37
C LYS A 93 -0.84 24.86 3.88
N PHE A 94 0.00 25.47 3.05
CA PHE A 94 -0.17 25.53 1.59
C PHE A 94 -0.36 24.15 0.94
N PRO A 95 0.43 23.11 1.28
CA PRO A 95 0.22 21.77 0.74
C PRO A 95 -1.20 21.24 0.99
N PHE A 96 -1.75 21.39 2.20
CA PHE A 96 -3.08 20.88 2.53
C PHE A 96 -4.20 21.61 1.79
N ILE A 97 -4.08 22.94 1.61
CA ILE A 97 -5.05 23.73 0.84
C ILE A 97 -5.01 23.33 -0.64
N ILE A 98 -3.82 23.27 -1.23
CA ILE A 98 -3.63 22.95 -2.66
C ILE A 98 -4.10 21.52 -2.95
N PHE A 99 -3.57 20.53 -2.22
CA PHE A 99 -3.90 19.13 -2.46
C PHE A 99 -5.33 18.80 -2.05
N GLY A 100 -5.84 19.37 -0.96
CA GLY A 100 -7.25 19.23 -0.56
C GLY A 100 -8.20 19.73 -1.63
N SER A 101 -7.99 20.96 -2.13
CA SER A 101 -8.83 21.56 -3.16
C SER A 101 -8.77 20.79 -4.48
N ILE A 102 -7.58 20.39 -4.93
CA ILE A 102 -7.42 19.56 -6.14
C ILE A 102 -8.12 18.21 -5.98
N THR A 103 -8.05 17.60 -4.79
CA THR A 103 -8.72 16.32 -4.51
C THR A 103 -10.25 16.46 -4.59
N VAL A 104 -10.82 17.52 -4.02
CA VAL A 104 -12.26 17.80 -4.09
C VAL A 104 -12.68 18.02 -5.55
N ALA A 105 -11.96 18.88 -6.29
CA ALA A 105 -12.25 19.14 -7.70
C ALA A 105 -12.18 17.86 -8.53
N TRP A 106 -11.17 17.02 -8.30
CA TRP A 106 -11.03 15.73 -8.96
C TRP A 106 -12.16 14.76 -8.61
N GLY A 107 -12.60 14.72 -7.35
CA GLY A 107 -13.74 13.92 -6.91
C GLY A 107 -15.04 14.30 -7.63
N ILE A 108 -15.29 15.60 -7.82
CA ILE A 108 -16.44 16.10 -8.58
C ILE A 108 -16.37 15.66 -10.05
N ILE A 109 -15.22 15.87 -10.70
CA ILE A 109 -15.00 15.42 -12.09
C ILE A 109 -15.20 13.91 -12.20
N PHE A 110 -14.68 13.13 -11.25
CA PHE A 110 -14.79 11.69 -11.23
C PHE A 110 -16.24 11.21 -11.21
N ILE A 111 -17.10 11.82 -10.39
CA ILE A 111 -18.54 11.50 -10.33
C ILE A 111 -19.25 11.83 -11.64
N LEU A 112 -18.90 12.96 -12.26
CA LEU A 112 -19.57 13.43 -13.48
C LEU A 112 -19.15 12.65 -14.73
N VAL A 113 -17.88 12.22 -14.80
CA VAL A 113 -17.30 11.59 -15.99
C VAL A 113 -17.37 10.06 -15.92
N THR A 114 -17.19 9.44 -14.76
CA THR A 114 -16.99 7.98 -14.67
C THR A 114 -18.32 7.21 -14.64
N PRO A 115 -18.62 6.34 -15.63
CA PRO A 115 -19.81 5.53 -15.68
C PRO A 115 -19.68 4.36 -14.70
N SER A 116 -20.78 3.95 -14.10
CA SER A 116 -20.77 2.86 -13.11
C SER A 116 -20.68 1.45 -13.70
N ASN A 117 -20.79 1.30 -15.03
CA ASN A 117 -20.68 0.03 -15.74
C ASN A 117 -20.24 0.27 -17.19
N PRO A 118 -19.46 -0.63 -17.83
CA PRO A 118 -19.19 -0.60 -19.27
C PRO A 118 -20.40 -0.30 -20.16
N THR A 119 -21.59 -0.83 -19.81
CA THR A 119 -22.83 -0.60 -20.57
C THR A 119 -23.35 0.85 -20.50
N LYS A 120 -22.99 1.58 -19.44
CA LYS A 120 -23.35 3.00 -19.22
C LYS A 120 -22.28 3.98 -19.70
N ALA A 121 -21.20 3.48 -20.30
CA ALA A 121 -20.13 4.33 -20.82
C ALA A 121 -20.64 5.18 -21.98
N ARG A 122 -20.59 6.50 -21.82
CA ARG A 122 -21.10 7.47 -22.81
C ARG A 122 -20.21 7.62 -24.04
N TRP A 123 -18.97 7.13 -23.97
CA TRP A 123 -17.96 7.27 -25.01
C TRP A 123 -17.72 5.98 -25.82
N LEU A 124 -18.45 4.89 -25.52
CA LEU A 124 -18.34 3.63 -26.25
C LEU A 124 -19.55 3.46 -27.18
N SER A 125 -19.31 2.99 -28.40
CA SER A 125 -20.35 2.49 -29.30
C SER A 125 -20.95 1.18 -28.76
N GLU A 126 -22.15 0.78 -29.23
CA GLU A 126 -22.80 -0.46 -28.77
C GLU A 126 -21.91 -1.70 -28.96
N ARG A 127 -21.22 -1.82 -30.10
CA ARG A 127 -20.25 -2.90 -30.35
C ARG A 127 -19.06 -2.86 -29.38
N GLU A 128 -18.55 -1.68 -29.05
CA GLU A 128 -17.45 -1.55 -28.09
C GLU A 128 -17.89 -1.86 -26.66
N LYS A 129 -19.15 -1.56 -26.30
CA LYS A 129 -19.73 -1.95 -25.02
C LYS A 129 -19.81 -3.47 -24.89
N GLU A 130 -20.25 -4.17 -25.94
CA GLU A 130 -20.26 -5.65 -25.97
C GLU A 130 -18.86 -6.23 -25.79
N VAL A 131 -17.86 -5.72 -26.54
CA VAL A 131 -16.47 -6.16 -26.39
C VAL A 131 -15.93 -5.85 -24.99
N ALA A 132 -16.28 -4.70 -24.40
CA ALA A 132 -15.89 -4.36 -23.04
C ALA A 132 -16.52 -5.29 -21.99
N VAL A 133 -17.79 -5.67 -22.18
CA VAL A 133 -18.46 -6.68 -21.34
C VAL A 133 -17.77 -8.03 -21.49
N LEU A 134 -17.45 -8.46 -22.72
CA LEU A 134 -16.73 -9.71 -22.98
C LEU A 134 -15.32 -9.71 -22.38
N ARG A 135 -14.63 -8.57 -22.31
CA ARG A 135 -13.33 -8.47 -21.59
C ARG A 135 -13.47 -8.56 -20.08
N VAL A 136 -14.57 -8.06 -19.51
CA VAL A 136 -14.89 -8.24 -18.08
C VAL A 136 -15.17 -9.72 -17.78
N VAL A 137 -15.79 -10.41 -18.73
CA VAL A 137 -16.03 -11.87 -18.71
C VAL A 137 -14.71 -12.65 -18.84
N GLU A 138 -13.82 -12.28 -19.75
CA GLU A 138 -12.50 -12.90 -19.96
C GLU A 138 -11.57 -12.73 -18.75
N ASN A 139 -11.74 -11.66 -17.96
CA ASN A 139 -11.03 -11.46 -16.70
C ASN A 139 -11.62 -12.26 -15.52
N GLU A 140 -12.62 -13.13 -15.76
CA GLU A 140 -13.34 -13.92 -14.75
C GLU A 140 -13.86 -13.07 -13.57
N THR A 141 -13.99 -11.76 -13.78
CA THR A 141 -14.60 -10.84 -12.84
C THR A 141 -16.09 -10.84 -13.13
N GLY A 142 -16.83 -11.67 -12.38
CA GLY A 142 -18.28 -11.81 -12.54
C GLY A 142 -19.00 -10.46 -12.67
N ILE A 143 -20.04 -10.44 -13.51
CA ILE A 143 -20.83 -9.23 -13.78
C ILE A 143 -21.61 -8.85 -12.52
N ASP A 144 -21.06 -7.90 -11.77
CA ASP A 144 -21.69 -7.11 -10.71
C ASP A 144 -22.68 -7.88 -9.80
N ASN A 145 -22.22 -8.95 -9.12
CA ASN A 145 -23.04 -9.61 -8.10
C ASN A 145 -23.10 -8.79 -6.81
N LYS A 146 -24.25 -8.20 -6.46
CA LYS A 146 -24.41 -7.32 -5.28
C LYS A 146 -24.68 -8.06 -3.97
N THR A 147 -24.68 -9.39 -4.00
CA THR A 147 -25.03 -10.22 -2.84
C THR A 147 -23.78 -10.58 -2.04
N PHE A 148 -23.84 -10.32 -0.73
CA PHE A 148 -22.78 -10.71 0.20
C PHE A 148 -22.95 -12.19 0.57
N LYS A 149 -21.97 -13.03 0.23
CA LYS A 149 -22.02 -14.48 0.45
C LYS A 149 -21.16 -14.89 1.65
N MET A 150 -21.79 -15.28 2.76
CA MET A 150 -21.07 -15.71 3.97
C MET A 150 -20.22 -16.98 3.74
N GLU A 151 -20.62 -17.84 2.82
CA GLU A 151 -19.85 -19.03 2.45
C GLU A 151 -18.48 -18.67 1.88
N GLN A 152 -18.42 -17.66 1.00
CA GLN A 152 -17.16 -17.14 0.45
C GLN A 152 -16.26 -16.52 1.53
N VAL A 153 -16.85 -15.95 2.60
CA VAL A 153 -16.09 -15.43 3.75
C VAL A 153 -15.44 -16.59 4.51
N LYS A 154 -16.20 -17.64 4.83
CA LYS A 154 -15.67 -18.82 5.51
C LYS A 154 -14.57 -19.49 4.68
N GLU A 155 -14.78 -19.61 3.37
CA GLU A 155 -13.77 -20.12 2.45
C GLU A 155 -12.50 -19.25 2.45
N ALA A 156 -12.64 -17.92 2.45
CA ALA A 156 -11.50 -17.00 2.53
C ALA A 156 -10.66 -17.24 3.79
N LEU A 157 -11.29 -17.38 4.95
CA LEU A 157 -10.60 -17.54 6.24
C LEU A 157 -9.93 -18.90 6.39
N LEU A 158 -10.44 -19.93 5.71
CA LEU A 158 -9.85 -21.28 5.69
C LEU A 158 -8.74 -21.44 4.65
N ASP A 159 -8.61 -20.52 3.70
CA ASP A 159 -7.59 -20.56 2.67
C ASP A 159 -6.20 -20.22 3.25
N PRO A 160 -5.20 -21.11 3.19
CA PRO A 160 -3.86 -20.79 3.67
C PRO A 160 -3.24 -19.58 2.95
N ARG A 161 -3.62 -19.30 1.69
CA ARG A 161 -3.12 -18.15 0.93
C ARG A 161 -3.58 -16.83 1.54
N PHE A 162 -4.75 -16.82 2.18
CA PHE A 162 -5.26 -15.65 2.91
C PHE A 162 -4.29 -15.27 4.03
N TRP A 163 -3.86 -16.24 4.84
CA TRP A 163 -2.94 -15.95 5.94
C TRP A 163 -1.53 -15.63 5.45
N LEU A 164 -1.05 -16.31 4.42
CA LEU A 164 0.26 -16.03 3.82
C LEU A 164 0.35 -14.60 3.27
N ILE A 165 -0.67 -14.11 2.54
CA ILE A 165 -0.65 -12.74 2.01
C ILE A 165 -0.76 -11.68 3.13
N ASN A 166 -1.51 -11.97 4.19
CA ASN A 166 -1.64 -11.07 5.34
C ASN A 166 -0.33 -11.00 6.13
N LEU A 167 0.31 -12.14 6.42
CA LEU A 167 1.63 -12.20 7.05
C LEU A 167 2.70 -11.51 6.21
N GLN A 168 2.65 -11.70 4.89
CA GLN A 168 3.52 -11.01 3.94
C GLN A 168 3.35 -9.48 4.03
N CYS A 169 2.10 -8.99 4.04
CA CYS A 169 1.81 -7.56 4.18
C CYS A 169 2.29 -7.00 5.52
N LEU A 170 2.05 -7.74 6.61
CA LEU A 170 2.51 -7.37 7.94
C LEU A 170 4.04 -7.26 7.99
N ALA A 171 4.75 -8.29 7.51
CA ALA A 171 6.21 -8.29 7.47
C ALA A 171 6.79 -7.24 6.50
N ASN A 172 6.06 -6.87 5.44
CA ASN A 172 6.44 -5.78 4.54
C ASN A 172 6.30 -4.40 5.21
N THR A 173 5.35 -4.27 6.15
CA THR A 173 5.00 -2.99 6.76
C THR A 173 5.68 -2.72 8.09
N ILE A 174 6.06 -3.74 8.86
CA ILE A 174 6.84 -3.62 10.11
C ILE A 174 8.17 -2.85 9.90
N PRO A 175 8.93 -3.04 8.81
CA PRO A 175 10.10 -2.22 8.50
C PRO A 175 9.83 -0.71 8.32
N ASN A 176 8.57 -0.25 8.29
CA ASN A 176 8.25 1.17 8.20
C ASN A 176 8.48 1.86 9.56
N VAL A 177 9.67 2.42 9.66
CA VAL A 177 10.33 3.13 10.77
C VAL A 177 9.43 4.13 11.53
N ARG A 178 9.62 4.25 12.85
CA ARG A 178 9.43 5.48 13.67
C ARG A 178 10.69 5.66 14.49
N LEU A 179 11.16 6.89 14.67
CA LEU A 179 12.15 7.15 15.70
C LEU A 179 11.47 7.29 17.08
N PRO A 180 11.96 6.58 18.09
CA PRO A 180 11.37 6.50 19.42
C PRO A 180 11.53 7.77 20.25
N PHE A 181 10.62 7.84 21.21
CA PHE A 181 10.09 8.93 22.03
C PHE A 181 11.07 9.76 22.89
N HIS A 182 12.23 9.25 23.30
CA HIS A 182 13.10 9.96 24.25
C HIS A 182 14.00 11.06 23.65
N LEU A 183 14.09 11.15 22.31
CA LEU A 183 14.79 12.25 21.62
C LEU A 183 13.95 13.52 21.48
N SER A 184 12.74 13.51 22.03
CA SER A 184 11.91 14.71 22.13
C SER A 184 12.47 15.78 23.07
N GLN A 185 13.44 15.42 23.93
CA GLN A 185 14.08 16.35 24.88
C GLN A 185 15.41 16.95 24.39
N LEU A 186 15.97 16.50 23.26
CA LEU A 186 17.24 17.02 22.70
C LEU A 186 17.05 17.88 21.44
N GLY A 187 15.84 18.42 21.24
CA GLY A 187 15.63 19.57 20.36
C GLY A 187 15.67 19.35 18.85
N GLN A 188 15.81 18.13 18.29
CA GLN A 188 15.88 17.98 16.82
C GLN A 188 15.24 16.75 16.14
N ALA A 189 14.58 15.81 16.81
CA ALA A 189 13.97 14.67 16.09
C ALA A 189 12.58 14.32 16.65
N ASN A 190 11.57 15.01 16.13
CA ASN A 190 10.20 14.91 16.60
C ASN A 190 9.24 14.78 15.41
N SER A 191 9.21 13.61 14.74
CA SER A 191 8.14 13.29 13.78
C SER A 191 7.63 11.86 13.97
N SER A 192 6.33 11.70 14.17
CA SER A 192 5.63 10.42 14.26
C SER A 192 4.74 10.21 13.04
N GLN A 193 5.16 9.40 12.05
CA GLN A 193 4.31 8.39 11.39
C GLN A 193 5.06 7.55 10.35
N GLY A 194 4.94 6.22 10.44
CA GLY A 194 5.57 5.23 9.56
C GLY A 194 5.21 5.37 8.09
N ALA A 195 6.25 5.61 7.29
CA ALA A 195 6.50 5.15 5.93
C ALA A 195 8.01 5.40 5.68
N VAL A 196 8.74 4.47 5.04
CA VAL A 196 10.15 4.70 4.66
C VAL A 196 10.34 6.01 3.86
N SER A 197 9.28 6.51 3.21
CA SER A 197 9.22 7.81 2.53
C SER A 197 9.10 9.03 3.47
N ALA A 198 8.47 8.89 4.64
CA ALA A 198 8.27 9.98 5.62
C ALA A 198 9.49 10.22 6.52
N PHE A 199 10.26 9.16 6.79
CA PHE A 199 11.47 9.20 7.64
C PHE A 199 12.78 9.25 6.86
N ALA A 200 12.71 9.21 5.54
CA ALA A 200 13.86 9.38 4.64
C ALA A 200 14.79 10.52 5.06
N PRO A 201 14.29 11.75 5.33
CA PRO A 201 15.18 12.84 5.68
C PRO A 201 15.80 12.68 7.07
N LEU A 202 15.15 11.96 8.00
CA LEU A 202 15.65 11.74 9.35
C LEU A 202 16.73 10.66 9.41
N ILE A 203 16.57 9.58 8.64
CA ILE A 203 17.60 8.54 8.50
C ILE A 203 18.84 9.13 7.84
N VAL A 204 18.66 9.90 6.76
CA VAL A 204 19.75 10.56 6.05
C VAL A 204 20.38 11.66 6.92
N ASN A 205 19.59 12.41 7.69
CA ASN A 205 20.14 13.35 8.67
C ASN A 205 20.96 12.63 9.75
N GLY A 206 20.49 11.46 10.22
CA GLY A 206 21.23 10.58 11.12
C GLY A 206 22.54 10.03 10.56
N PHE A 207 22.74 10.07 9.24
CA PHE A 207 24.04 9.79 8.61
C PHE A 207 25.01 10.98 8.65
N GLY A 208 24.58 12.14 9.14
CA GLY A 208 25.38 13.36 9.27
C GLY A 208 25.20 14.40 8.16
N PHE A 209 24.11 14.32 7.38
CA PHE A 209 23.75 15.34 6.37
C PHE A 209 22.86 16.44 6.97
N THR A 210 22.92 17.66 6.43
CA THR A 210 22.06 18.78 6.88
C THR A 210 20.59 18.53 6.52
N LYS A 211 19.65 19.26 7.17
CA LYS A 211 18.20 19.11 6.90
C LYS A 211 17.85 19.32 5.43
N PHE A 212 18.40 20.36 4.79
CA PHE A 212 18.16 20.65 3.38
C PHE A 212 18.75 19.56 2.46
N GLN A 213 19.99 19.13 2.72
CA GLN A 213 20.63 18.04 1.97
C GLN A 213 19.88 16.72 2.14
N SER A 214 19.37 16.42 3.32
CA SER A 214 18.64 15.17 3.58
C SER A 214 17.32 15.08 2.81
N THR A 215 16.62 16.21 2.66
CA THR A 215 15.45 16.29 1.78
C THR A 215 15.82 16.11 0.31
N LEU A 216 16.91 16.74 -0.14
CA LEU A 216 17.40 16.61 -1.51
C LEU A 216 17.83 15.18 -1.85
N LEU A 217 18.52 14.52 -0.92
CA LEU A 217 18.98 13.13 -1.03
C LEU A 217 17.83 12.12 -0.93
N GLY A 218 16.60 12.55 -0.66
CA GLY A 218 15.41 11.70 -0.83
C GLY A 218 15.03 11.48 -2.30
N MET A 219 15.39 12.39 -3.21
CA MET A 219 14.99 12.30 -4.62
C MET A 219 15.53 11.06 -5.34
N PRO A 220 16.81 10.66 -5.18
CA PRO A 220 17.32 9.42 -5.79
C PRO A 220 16.59 8.17 -5.30
N SER A 221 16.17 8.13 -4.03
CA SER A 221 15.34 7.05 -3.51
C SER A 221 14.01 6.96 -4.25
N GLY A 222 13.34 8.09 -4.48
CA GLY A 222 12.11 8.13 -5.27
C GLY A 222 12.32 7.66 -6.72
N ALA A 223 13.39 8.11 -7.38
CA ALA A 223 13.74 7.68 -8.73
C ALA A 223 14.01 6.17 -8.80
N SER A 224 14.75 5.63 -7.82
CA SER A 224 15.00 4.18 -7.72
C SER A 224 13.72 3.37 -7.55
N GLN A 225 12.73 3.92 -6.81
CA GLN A 225 11.42 3.29 -6.63
C GLN A 225 10.64 3.22 -7.94
N VAL A 226 10.59 4.33 -8.66
CA VAL A 226 9.89 4.40 -9.94
C VAL A 226 10.51 3.41 -10.92
N LEU A 227 11.83 3.39 -11.04
CA LEU A 227 12.54 2.46 -11.92
C LEU A 227 12.29 1.00 -11.53
N ALA A 228 12.39 0.66 -10.25
CA ALA A 228 12.15 -0.71 -9.77
C ALA A 228 10.72 -1.18 -10.06
N LEU A 229 9.71 -0.33 -9.82
CA LEU A 229 8.31 -0.64 -10.10
C LEU A 229 8.03 -0.74 -11.61
N TRP A 230 8.61 0.13 -12.43
CA TRP A 230 8.47 0.07 -13.89
C TRP A 230 9.10 -1.20 -14.47
N ILE A 231 10.34 -1.53 -14.08
CA ILE A 231 11.04 -2.72 -14.55
C ILE A 231 10.29 -3.98 -14.11
N SER A 232 9.90 -4.06 -12.84
CA SER A 232 9.15 -5.21 -12.33
C SER A 232 7.78 -5.37 -13.01
N GLY A 233 7.05 -4.28 -13.23
CA GLY A 233 5.78 -4.31 -13.98
C GLY A 233 5.97 -4.75 -15.43
N TYR A 234 6.98 -4.23 -16.13
CA TYR A 234 7.31 -4.64 -17.49
C TYR A 234 7.69 -6.12 -17.58
N LEU A 235 8.55 -6.61 -16.68
CA LEU A 235 8.92 -8.02 -16.65
C LEU A 235 7.71 -8.92 -16.32
N ALA A 236 6.89 -8.54 -15.34
CA ALA A 236 5.70 -9.29 -14.92
C ALA A 236 4.61 -9.39 -16.01
N THR A 237 4.60 -8.45 -16.96
CA THR A 237 3.70 -8.48 -18.13
C THR A 237 4.32 -9.24 -19.30
N ARG A 238 5.65 -9.24 -19.43
CA ARG A 238 6.33 -9.92 -20.55
C ARG A 238 6.53 -11.41 -20.34
N PHE A 239 6.79 -11.84 -19.10
CA PHE A 239 7.07 -13.24 -18.78
C PHE A 239 6.00 -13.80 -17.84
N LYS A 240 5.44 -14.96 -18.20
CA LYS A 240 4.43 -15.66 -17.40
C LYS A 240 5.11 -16.44 -16.26
N GLY A 241 4.51 -16.41 -15.07
CA GLY A 241 4.96 -17.21 -13.92
C GLY A 241 6.20 -16.70 -13.19
N ILE A 242 6.60 -15.44 -13.43
CA ILE A 242 7.80 -14.86 -12.79
C ILE A 242 7.50 -13.96 -11.59
N ARG A 243 6.23 -13.77 -11.20
CA ARG A 243 5.86 -12.72 -10.25
C ARG A 243 6.47 -12.97 -8.88
N HIS A 244 6.44 -14.21 -8.38
CA HIS A 244 7.05 -14.52 -7.09
C HIS A 244 8.59 -14.37 -7.14
N PHE A 245 9.23 -14.67 -8.26
CA PHE A 245 10.68 -14.45 -8.43
C PHE A 245 11.06 -12.97 -8.46
N LEU A 246 10.24 -12.12 -9.09
CA LEU A 246 10.43 -10.66 -9.05
C LEU A 246 10.28 -10.10 -7.63
N MET A 247 9.32 -10.63 -6.87
CA MET A 247 9.15 -10.28 -5.45
C MET A 247 10.39 -10.66 -4.63
N ILE A 248 10.91 -11.88 -4.81
CA ILE A 248 12.12 -12.33 -4.13
C ILE A 248 13.32 -11.47 -4.54
N GLY A 249 13.48 -11.16 -5.84
CA GLY A 249 14.53 -10.29 -6.33
C GLY A 249 14.49 -8.90 -5.69
N GLY A 250 13.31 -8.28 -5.60
CA GLY A 250 13.13 -7.00 -4.91
C GLY A 250 13.47 -7.07 -3.42
N LEU A 251 13.11 -8.17 -2.74
CA LEU A 251 13.46 -8.40 -1.33
C LEU A 251 14.95 -8.61 -1.12
N LEU A 252 15.65 -9.30 -2.03
CA LEU A 252 17.10 -9.49 -1.95
C LEU A 252 17.85 -8.16 -2.10
N VAL A 253 17.38 -7.28 -3.00
CA VAL A 253 17.92 -5.92 -3.14
C VAL A 253 17.70 -5.11 -1.86
N ALA A 254 16.50 -5.19 -1.28
CA ALA A 254 16.20 -4.52 -0.01
C ALA A 254 17.01 -5.09 1.16
N LEU A 255 17.20 -6.41 1.20
CA LEU A 255 18.01 -7.11 2.20
C LEU A 255 19.46 -6.64 2.13
N LEU A 256 20.03 -6.54 0.92
CA LEU A 256 21.36 -5.98 0.71
C LEU A 256 21.44 -4.54 1.23
N GLY A 257 20.44 -3.71 0.94
CA GLY A 257 20.34 -2.35 1.47
C GLY A 257 20.32 -2.29 2.99
N GLY A 258 19.52 -3.13 3.64
CA GLY A 258 19.45 -3.23 5.10
C GLY A 258 20.76 -3.67 5.73
N VAL A 259 21.42 -4.68 5.16
CA VAL A 259 22.72 -5.19 5.62
C VAL A 259 23.81 -4.11 5.48
N LEU A 260 23.84 -3.36 4.38
CA LEU A 260 24.80 -2.26 4.20
C LEU A 260 24.64 -1.20 5.28
N ILE A 261 23.41 -0.77 5.60
CA ILE A 261 23.17 0.24 6.64
C ILE A 261 23.55 -0.29 8.03
N PHE A 262 23.29 -1.57 8.29
CA PHE A 262 23.56 -2.21 9.58
C PHE A 262 25.06 -2.44 9.82
N ALA A 263 25.76 -2.99 8.83
CA ALA A 263 27.15 -3.42 8.95
C ALA A 263 28.17 -2.30 8.76
N LEU A 264 27.88 -1.29 7.92
CA LEU A 264 28.85 -0.23 7.64
C LEU A 264 29.06 0.70 8.86
N PRO A 265 30.32 1.12 9.10
CA PRO A 265 30.63 2.10 10.15
C PRO A 265 30.08 3.48 9.79
N GLU A 266 29.88 4.33 10.80
CA GLU A 266 29.33 5.68 10.64
C GLU A 266 30.20 6.61 9.78
N SER A 267 31.50 6.30 9.68
CA SER A 267 32.43 7.00 8.78
C SER A 267 32.07 6.85 7.31
N ASN A 268 31.48 5.72 6.90
CA ASN A 268 31.09 5.47 5.51
C ASN A 268 29.66 5.92 5.22
N ARG A 269 29.44 7.25 5.25
CA ARG A 269 28.13 7.89 5.02
C ARG A 269 27.55 7.56 3.64
N VAL A 270 28.41 7.50 2.62
CA VAL A 270 28.01 7.22 1.22
C VAL A 270 27.52 5.77 1.08
N GLY A 271 28.22 4.80 1.66
CA GLY A 271 27.79 3.40 1.62
C GLY A 271 26.45 3.15 2.33
N ARG A 272 26.21 3.83 3.47
CA ARG A 272 24.91 3.79 4.16
C ARG A 272 23.80 4.45 3.34
N LEU A 273 24.11 5.53 2.63
CA LEU A 273 23.18 6.21 1.72
C LEU A 273 22.81 5.32 0.51
N ILE A 274 23.77 4.61 -0.08
CA ILE A 274 23.50 3.62 -1.12
C ILE A 274 22.60 2.50 -0.58
N GLY A 275 22.89 2.00 0.63
CA GLY A 275 22.04 1.02 1.30
C GLY A 275 20.60 1.52 1.46
N TYR A 276 20.42 2.79 1.81
CA TYR A 276 19.11 3.44 1.91
C TYR A 276 18.37 3.46 0.56
N TYR A 277 19.04 3.73 -0.56
CA TYR A 277 18.43 3.67 -1.89
C TYR A 277 18.02 2.26 -2.29
N LEU A 278 18.80 1.25 -1.90
CA LEU A 278 18.49 -0.15 -2.20
C LEU A 278 17.31 -0.68 -1.38
N LEU A 279 17.06 -0.13 -0.19
CA LEU A 279 15.93 -0.55 0.65
C LEU A 279 14.61 -0.52 -0.10
N VAL A 280 14.44 0.41 -1.04
CA VAL A 280 13.24 0.63 -1.85
C VAL A 280 12.75 -0.63 -2.58
N GLY A 281 13.62 -1.61 -2.82
CA GLY A 281 13.29 -2.88 -3.50
C GLY A 281 12.07 -3.62 -2.91
N PHE A 282 11.80 -3.50 -1.61
CA PHE A 282 10.63 -4.10 -0.96
C PHE A 282 9.28 -3.57 -1.49
N SER A 283 9.28 -2.39 -2.15
CA SER A 283 8.09 -1.78 -2.76
C SER A 283 7.54 -2.64 -3.90
N VAL A 284 8.43 -3.32 -4.65
CA VAL A 284 8.05 -4.25 -5.72
C VAL A 284 7.18 -5.36 -5.17
N THR A 285 7.59 -5.91 -4.02
CA THR A 285 6.89 -6.98 -3.32
C THR A 285 5.51 -6.56 -2.86
N PHE A 286 5.36 -5.35 -2.34
CA PHE A 286 4.07 -4.82 -1.92
C PHE A 286 3.09 -4.70 -3.10
N VAL A 287 3.55 -4.11 -4.21
CA VAL A 287 2.71 -3.90 -5.40
C VAL A 287 2.30 -5.23 -6.04
N LEU A 288 3.26 -6.16 -6.20
CA LEU A 288 2.96 -7.47 -6.77
C LEU A 288 2.05 -8.32 -5.86
N SER A 289 2.13 -8.15 -4.53
CA SER A 289 1.20 -8.81 -3.59
C SER A 289 -0.25 -8.39 -3.84
N LEU A 290 -0.51 -7.09 -4.06
CA LEU A 290 -1.85 -6.60 -4.42
C LEU A 290 -2.33 -7.19 -5.76
N THR A 291 -1.44 -7.29 -6.75
CA THR A 291 -1.75 -7.91 -8.04
C THR A 291 -2.04 -9.41 -7.90
N LEU A 292 -1.33 -10.12 -7.03
CA LEU A 292 -1.59 -11.54 -6.75
C LEU A 292 -2.95 -11.74 -6.11
N VAL A 293 -3.35 -10.91 -5.13
CA VAL A 293 -4.72 -10.96 -4.58
C VAL A 293 -5.77 -10.81 -5.68
N GLN A 294 -5.52 -9.91 -6.64
CA GLN A 294 -6.46 -9.68 -7.74
C GLN A 294 -6.55 -10.84 -8.74
N SER A 295 -5.48 -11.61 -8.90
CA SER A 295 -5.37 -12.66 -9.93
C SER A 295 -5.48 -14.08 -9.39
N ASN A 296 -5.33 -14.29 -8.08
CA ASN A 296 -5.36 -15.61 -7.44
C ASN A 296 -6.59 -15.83 -6.56
N VAL A 297 -7.52 -14.87 -6.53
CA VAL A 297 -8.76 -14.97 -5.75
C VAL A 297 -9.95 -14.68 -6.65
N ALA A 298 -10.82 -15.68 -6.79
CA ALA A 298 -12.09 -15.58 -7.49
C ALA A 298 -13.26 -15.57 -6.50
N GLY A 299 -14.41 -15.04 -6.94
CA GLY A 299 -15.56 -14.75 -6.10
C GLY A 299 -15.50 -13.35 -5.49
N ARG A 300 -16.57 -12.56 -5.67
CA ARG A 300 -16.58 -11.14 -5.27
C ARG A 300 -16.39 -10.95 -3.76
N THR A 301 -17.12 -11.72 -2.95
CA THR A 301 -17.04 -11.57 -1.49
C THR A 301 -15.69 -12.08 -0.96
N LYS A 302 -15.17 -13.18 -1.51
CA LYS A 302 -13.82 -13.71 -1.17
C LYS A 302 -12.73 -12.69 -1.50
N LYS A 303 -12.77 -12.10 -2.70
CA LYS A 303 -11.81 -11.08 -3.15
C LYS A 303 -11.84 -9.83 -2.27
N THR A 304 -13.04 -9.36 -1.91
CA THR A 304 -13.20 -8.28 -0.95
C THR A 304 -12.57 -8.63 0.41
N MET A 305 -12.80 -9.83 0.94
CA MET A 305 -12.20 -10.26 2.20
C MET A 305 -10.67 -10.24 2.17
N PHE A 306 -10.06 -10.75 1.09
CA PHE A 306 -8.61 -10.70 0.91
C PHE A 306 -8.10 -9.25 0.84
N ALA A 307 -8.75 -8.39 0.07
CA ALA A 307 -8.35 -6.99 -0.08
C ALA A 307 -8.47 -6.21 1.24
N SER A 308 -9.62 -6.28 1.92
CA SER A 308 -9.83 -5.60 3.19
C SER A 308 -8.85 -6.09 4.26
N SER A 309 -8.66 -7.41 4.37
CA SER A 309 -7.73 -7.98 5.34
C SER A 309 -6.28 -7.57 5.07
N PHE A 310 -5.86 -7.54 3.79
CA PHE A 310 -4.53 -7.08 3.41
C PHE A 310 -4.26 -5.66 3.91
N PHE A 311 -5.23 -4.76 3.77
CA PHE A 311 -5.12 -3.39 4.25
C PHE A 311 -5.22 -3.25 5.78
N VAL A 312 -5.97 -4.13 6.45
CA VAL A 312 -5.94 -4.24 7.91
C VAL A 312 -4.55 -4.66 8.39
N SER A 313 -3.95 -5.68 7.77
CA SER A 313 -2.57 -6.10 8.05
C SER A 313 -1.56 -4.97 7.79
N TYR A 314 -1.77 -4.17 6.74
CA TYR A 314 -0.98 -2.97 6.49
C TYR A 314 -1.07 -1.97 7.65
N CYS A 315 -2.28 -1.73 8.17
CA CYS A 315 -2.48 -0.82 9.31
C CYS A 315 -1.83 -1.37 10.59
N VAL A 316 -1.99 -2.67 10.88
CA VAL A 316 -1.37 -3.32 12.04
C VAL A 316 0.16 -3.23 11.97
N GLY A 317 0.77 -3.51 10.81
CA GLY A 317 2.22 -3.44 10.68
C GLY A 317 2.76 -2.02 10.80
N ASN A 318 2.03 -1.01 10.32
CA ASN A 318 2.38 0.40 10.54
C ASN A 318 2.21 0.87 11.99
N LEU A 319 1.42 0.17 12.82
CA LEU A 319 1.33 0.42 14.26
C LEU A 319 2.49 -0.25 15.03
N ILE A 320 2.93 -1.43 14.60
CA ILE A 320 3.99 -2.22 15.22
C ILE A 320 5.38 -1.68 14.86
N GLY A 321 5.66 -1.49 13.58
CA GLY A 321 6.99 -1.15 13.05
C GLY A 321 7.71 -0.03 13.78
N PRO A 322 7.01 1.08 14.06
CA PRO A 322 7.48 2.15 14.91
C PRO A 322 8.09 1.81 16.27
N GLN A 323 7.65 0.72 16.90
CA GLN A 323 8.01 0.37 18.27
C GLN A 323 9.33 -0.40 18.35
N LEU A 324 9.89 -0.82 17.20
CA LEU A 324 11.10 -1.64 17.12
C LEU A 324 12.40 -0.83 17.06
N PHE A 325 12.28 0.48 16.89
CA PHE A 325 13.41 1.41 16.97
C PHE A 325 13.41 1.96 18.40
N PHE A 326 14.51 1.82 19.15
CA PHE A 326 14.60 2.30 20.56
C PHE A 326 15.48 3.55 20.72
N SER A 327 15.06 4.53 21.53
CA SER A 327 15.72 5.86 21.57
C SER A 327 17.11 5.76 22.14
N ARG A 328 17.29 4.80 23.05
CA ARG A 328 18.57 4.43 23.65
C ARG A 328 19.61 3.98 22.62
N GLU A 329 19.19 3.61 21.41
CA GLU A 329 20.08 3.12 20.34
C GLU A 329 20.36 4.19 19.28
N ALA A 330 19.88 5.41 19.46
CA ALA A 330 20.20 6.52 18.58
C ALA A 330 21.72 6.82 18.61
N PRO A 331 22.34 7.19 17.47
CA PRO A 331 21.77 7.39 16.13
C PRO A 331 21.77 6.13 15.26
N ARG A 332 22.29 5.00 15.75
CA ARG A 332 22.55 3.79 14.93
C ARG A 332 21.32 2.89 14.78
N TYR A 333 20.40 2.89 15.76
CA TYR A 333 19.15 2.13 15.79
C TYR A 333 19.32 0.66 15.37
N GLN A 334 20.31 -0.02 15.95
CA GLN A 334 20.70 -1.37 15.52
C GLN A 334 19.55 -2.37 15.58
N SER A 335 18.70 -2.33 16.63
CA SER A 335 17.55 -3.22 16.74
C SER A 335 16.50 -2.96 15.66
N GLY A 336 16.30 -1.69 15.29
CA GLY A 336 15.39 -1.30 14.21
C GLY A 336 15.84 -1.85 12.86
N PHE A 337 17.10 -1.65 12.50
CA PHE A 337 17.66 -2.20 11.25
C PHE A 337 17.76 -3.72 11.25
N ALA A 338 18.09 -4.35 12.39
CA ALA A 338 18.09 -5.81 12.52
C ALA A 338 16.68 -6.39 12.34
N SER A 339 15.66 -5.77 12.92
CA SER A 339 14.27 -6.20 12.76
C SER A 339 13.80 -6.13 11.29
N MET A 340 14.26 -5.12 10.56
CA MET A 340 13.98 -4.98 9.13
C MET A 340 14.63 -6.09 8.30
N ILE A 341 15.89 -6.44 8.59
CA ILE A 341 16.59 -7.57 7.95
C ILE A 341 15.82 -8.87 8.20
N VAL A 342 15.42 -9.13 9.45
CA VAL A 342 14.61 -10.31 9.80
C VAL A 342 13.30 -10.32 9.02
N CYS A 343 12.60 -9.19 8.94
CA CYS A 343 11.36 -9.07 8.18
C CYS A 343 11.55 -9.35 6.68
N PHE A 344 12.67 -8.95 6.08
CA PHE A 344 12.96 -9.28 4.67
C PHE A 344 13.22 -10.77 4.47
N VAL A 345 13.97 -11.42 5.37
CA VAL A 345 14.20 -12.88 5.31
C VAL A 345 12.89 -13.65 5.48
N VAL A 346 12.06 -13.26 6.44
CA VAL A 346 10.74 -13.86 6.66
C VAL A 346 9.84 -13.68 5.43
N GLN A 347 9.86 -12.51 4.80
CA GLN A 347 9.11 -12.28 3.55
C GLN A 347 9.60 -13.19 2.41
N ILE A 348 10.91 -13.40 2.26
CA ILE A 348 11.44 -14.32 1.24
C ILE A 348 10.92 -15.74 1.48
N ALA A 349 10.92 -16.19 2.73
CA ALA A 349 10.36 -17.49 3.10
C ALA A 349 8.86 -17.58 2.79
N ILE A 350 8.07 -16.57 3.17
CA ILE A 350 6.62 -16.53 2.91
C ILE A 350 6.32 -16.55 1.40
N VAL A 351 7.01 -15.73 0.60
CA VAL A 351 6.83 -15.70 -0.86
C VAL A 351 7.21 -17.03 -1.50
N THR A 352 8.26 -17.69 -0.99
CA THR A 352 8.65 -19.04 -1.45
C THR A 352 7.57 -20.07 -1.11
N VAL A 353 7.02 -20.02 0.10
CA VAL A 353 5.90 -20.89 0.49
C VAL A 353 4.68 -20.64 -0.39
N MET A 354 4.30 -19.37 -0.62
CA MET A 354 3.19 -19.00 -1.51
C MET A 354 3.37 -19.56 -2.92
N TYR A 355 4.58 -19.43 -3.50
CA TYR A 355 4.90 -20.01 -4.79
C TYR A 355 4.69 -21.53 -4.80
N THR A 356 5.23 -22.23 -3.79
CA THR A 356 5.09 -23.69 -3.71
C THR A 356 3.65 -24.15 -3.54
N VAL A 357 2.84 -23.44 -2.76
CA VAL A 357 1.40 -23.75 -2.56
C VAL A 357 0.64 -23.58 -3.88
N ASN A 358 0.87 -22.47 -4.58
CA ASN A 358 0.20 -22.20 -5.86
C ASN A 358 0.65 -23.18 -6.95
N ALA A 359 1.95 -23.47 -7.04
CA ALA A 359 2.49 -24.41 -8.02
C ALA A 359 2.02 -25.85 -7.76
N ARG A 360 1.97 -26.29 -6.50
CA ARG A 360 1.45 -27.61 -6.13
C ARG A 360 -0.03 -27.75 -6.46
N GLU A 361 -0.83 -26.73 -6.19
CA GLU A 361 -2.25 -26.76 -6.48
C GLU A 361 -2.51 -26.74 -8.00
N ASN A 362 -1.78 -25.93 -8.76
CA ASN A 362 -1.87 -25.97 -10.23
C ASN A 362 -1.51 -27.36 -10.78
N LYS A 363 -0.43 -27.98 -10.27
CA LYS A 363 -0.03 -29.34 -10.67
C LYS A 363 -1.07 -30.39 -10.28
N ARG A 364 -1.71 -30.26 -9.11
CA ARG A 364 -2.81 -31.14 -8.69
C ARG A 364 -4.00 -31.02 -9.63
N ARG A 365 -4.35 -29.79 -10.06
CA ARG A 365 -5.45 -29.54 -11.00
C ARG A 365 -5.13 -30.06 -12.41
N ASP A 366 -3.87 -30.01 -12.84
CA ASP A 366 -3.42 -30.63 -14.10
C ASP A 366 -3.66 -32.15 -14.09
N LEU A 367 -3.45 -32.81 -12.95
CA LEU A 367 -3.64 -34.25 -12.81
C LEU A 367 -5.13 -34.66 -12.75
N LEU A 368 -6.01 -33.76 -12.31
CA LEU A 368 -7.44 -34.05 -12.15
C LEU A 368 -8.26 -33.83 -13.43
N ASN A 369 -7.76 -33.06 -14.39
CA ASN A 369 -8.48 -32.70 -15.61
C ASN A 369 -7.80 -33.24 -16.88
N PRO A 370 -8.17 -34.45 -17.37
CA PRO A 370 -7.64 -35.03 -18.60
C PRO A 370 -8.26 -34.46 -19.89
N ASN A 371 -9.22 -33.53 -19.80
CA ASN A 371 -9.98 -33.00 -20.94
C ASN A 371 -9.14 -32.09 -21.86
N SER A 372 -9.63 -31.85 -23.09
CA SER A 372 -8.98 -30.99 -24.08
C SER A 372 -8.81 -29.54 -23.58
N PRO A 373 -7.73 -28.81 -23.95
CA PRO A 373 -7.48 -27.45 -23.47
C PRO A 373 -8.59 -26.42 -23.78
N GLU A 374 -9.33 -26.61 -24.87
CA GLU A 374 -10.41 -25.71 -25.30
C GLU A 374 -11.68 -25.89 -24.45
N GLU A 375 -12.11 -27.13 -24.19
CA GLU A 375 -13.25 -27.39 -23.30
C GLU A 375 -12.99 -26.91 -21.86
N GLN A 376 -11.72 -26.97 -21.41
CA GLN A 376 -11.33 -26.45 -20.11
C GLN A 376 -11.47 -24.93 -20.01
N HIS A 377 -11.16 -24.21 -21.10
CA HIS A 377 -11.26 -22.76 -21.14
C HIS A 377 -12.72 -22.31 -21.09
N ASP A 378 -13.58 -22.87 -21.93
CA ASP A 378 -14.98 -22.47 -22.02
C ASP A 378 -15.76 -22.81 -20.75
N THR A 379 -15.48 -23.99 -20.16
CA THR A 379 -16.07 -24.38 -18.88
C THR A 379 -15.61 -23.46 -17.74
N GLY A 380 -14.31 -23.12 -17.70
CA GLY A 380 -13.75 -22.20 -16.71
C GLY A 380 -14.37 -20.80 -16.77
N VAL A 381 -14.54 -20.25 -17.97
CA VAL A 381 -15.20 -18.95 -18.18
C VAL A 381 -16.66 -18.99 -17.73
N SER A 382 -17.40 -20.06 -18.06
CA SER A 382 -18.81 -20.21 -17.65
C SER A 382 -18.97 -20.27 -16.12
N LEU A 383 -18.06 -20.99 -15.43
CA LEU A 383 -18.06 -21.10 -13.98
C LEU A 383 -17.65 -19.78 -13.32
N GLY A 384 -16.68 -19.06 -13.89
CA GLY A 384 -16.31 -17.71 -13.45
C GLY A 384 -17.47 -16.72 -13.52
N LEU A 385 -18.33 -16.83 -14.55
CA LEU A 385 -19.53 -16.00 -14.69
C LEU A 385 -20.58 -16.24 -13.61
N SER A 386 -20.63 -17.44 -13.04
CA SER A 386 -21.54 -17.78 -11.95
C SER A 386 -21.06 -17.34 -10.56
N ASP A 387 -19.98 -16.53 -10.49
CA ASP A 387 -19.39 -16.03 -9.24
C ASP A 387 -18.98 -17.17 -8.29
N MET A 388 -18.45 -18.25 -8.88
CA MET A 388 -17.81 -19.37 -8.19
C MET A 388 -16.43 -18.95 -7.70
N THR A 389 -16.02 -19.48 -6.54
CA THR A 389 -14.70 -19.19 -5.97
C THR A 389 -13.59 -19.96 -6.68
N ASP A 390 -12.34 -19.58 -6.43
CA ASP A 390 -11.16 -20.25 -7.00
C ASP A 390 -11.00 -21.71 -6.52
N VAL A 391 -11.64 -22.08 -5.41
CA VAL A 391 -11.69 -23.46 -4.91
C VAL A 391 -12.80 -24.25 -5.61
N GLN A 392 -13.94 -23.62 -5.88
CA GLN A 392 -15.08 -24.23 -6.56
C GLN A 392 -14.82 -24.42 -8.06
N ASN A 393 -14.15 -23.46 -8.70
CA ASN A 393 -13.77 -23.55 -10.10
C ASN A 393 -12.42 -24.29 -10.26
N LEU A 394 -12.48 -25.59 -10.57
CA LEU A 394 -11.28 -26.41 -10.79
C LEU A 394 -10.48 -26.04 -12.05
N HIS A 395 -11.06 -25.27 -12.97
CA HIS A 395 -10.37 -24.75 -14.16
C HIS A 395 -9.57 -23.48 -13.87
N PHE A 396 -9.82 -22.82 -12.73
CA PHE A 396 -9.09 -21.63 -12.29
C PHE A 396 -7.60 -21.95 -12.09
N ARG A 397 -6.72 -21.08 -12.59
CA ARG A 397 -5.26 -21.23 -12.49
C ARG A 397 -4.65 -20.12 -11.65
N TYR A 398 -3.91 -20.51 -10.61
CA TYR A 398 -3.19 -19.55 -9.79
C TYR A 398 -1.98 -19.02 -10.56
N VAL A 399 -1.83 -17.70 -10.58
CA VAL A 399 -0.66 -17.04 -11.14
C VAL A 399 0.55 -17.22 -10.23
N LEU A 400 1.68 -17.57 -10.84
CA LEU A 400 3.00 -17.75 -10.23
C LEU A 400 3.94 -16.55 -10.44
#